data_AF-A0A9K3Q7I0-F1
#
_entry.id   AF-A0A9K3Q7I0-F1
#
_cell.length_a   1.000
_cell.length_b   1.000
_cell.length_c   1.000
_cell.angle_alpha   90.00
_cell.angle_beta   90.00
_cell.angle_gamma   90.00
#
_symmetry.space_group_name_H-M   'P 1'
#
loop_
_entity.id
_entity.type
_entity.pdbx_description
1 polymer ?
#
loop_
_entity_poly.entity_id
_entity_poly.type
_entity_poly.pdbx_seq_one_letter_code
_entity_poly.pdbx_strand_id
1 'polypeptide(L)'
;MSSSATPSIYQTFGSPPRVSHNPSDKQQQQQQHHHHHHTHPNITSNHGNTNIITGSPPRLHRQHVRPPDSTRVRRPRRRSRSPGIILLLFAFTTLLRILIGFHHHSGQDNHHGSKVAYGGDFEAQRHWMELTLHLPVGDWYWYDLEYWGLDYPPLTAYVSYACGWISHHLVGPHTVALDESRGIEDPVHKAYMRATVLVLDVLVYGTAVWWSTYRGDKKSLWAVMIALIQPAILLIDHGHFQYNTVALGLSIAAFYAMVQGPAFESCVWGGFFFVLALNFKQMTLYYAPVVFFYLLGRCLARPTWFLPRILWLGFVVLFTFYVLWEPFIKYPPSQDVTIPYFQRLQHVLRRIFPFQRGLFEGKVSNLWCALNTSPINIRDRIPSEQQPLLALAATVVLMLPSCIRILYLGYHEPNTRHLVEKHWNLLLWATTSCALSFFLASFQVHEKSFLLALAPCTSLLWQDPAFVEWFSFVCVWSLWPLLQVDRLQLAYGCTVAIFVSMVWFRRMGMGQLTVPTVFSGNLLLRIVPFLSYVGMIGLHVAQVVVPPPPTLPDLYEVLWSVMGCGMFVLAWMVTVGKLYFSQPVSYSQSTTSKVKTE
;
A
#
# COMPACT_ATOMS: atom_id res chain seq x y z
N MET A 1 -27.16 44.68 48.48
CA MET A 1 -25.78 44.97 48.89
C MET A 1 -24.94 44.90 47.60
N SER A 2 -24.65 46.03 46.93
CA SER A 2 -23.50 46.93 47.19
C SER A 2 -22.14 46.21 47.03
N SER A 3 -21.10 46.67 46.34
CA SER A 3 -20.85 47.84 45.45
C SER A 3 -19.41 47.68 44.90
N SER A 4 -18.91 48.29 43.81
CA SER A 4 -19.43 49.26 42.83
C SER A 4 -18.54 49.23 41.56
N ALA A 5 -18.94 49.91 40.47
CA ALA A 5 -18.13 50.08 39.25
C ALA A 5 -17.26 51.37 39.26
N THR A 6 -16.61 51.67 38.12
CA THR A 6 -16.00 52.95 37.66
C THR A 6 -14.43 53.00 37.63
N PRO A 7 -13.76 53.90 36.86
CA PRO A 7 -13.45 53.62 35.43
C PRO A 7 -12.11 54.16 34.85
N SER A 8 -11.83 53.82 33.57
CA SER A 8 -11.23 54.64 32.46
C SER A 8 -10.18 55.76 32.70
N ILE A 9 -9.15 55.86 31.82
CA ILE A 9 -8.90 57.01 30.87
C ILE A 9 -7.50 56.98 30.16
N TYR A 10 -7.52 57.13 28.82
CA TYR A 10 -6.56 57.70 27.84
C TYR A 10 -5.03 57.78 28.07
N GLN A 11 -4.25 57.44 27.01
CA GLN A 11 -3.65 58.45 26.12
C GLN A 11 -3.17 57.90 24.75
N THR A 12 -2.95 58.79 23.78
CA THR A 12 -2.76 58.58 22.33
C THR A 12 -1.48 59.26 21.79
N PHE A 13 -1.19 59.05 20.48
CA PHE A 13 -0.13 59.68 19.65
C PHE A 13 1.30 59.12 19.82
N GLY A 14 2.11 58.94 18.76
CA GLY A 14 1.85 59.15 17.32
C GLY A 14 3.03 58.74 16.40
N SER A 15 2.85 58.91 15.09
CA SER A 15 3.83 58.74 13.99
C SER A 15 3.75 59.98 13.06
N PRO A 16 4.55 60.14 11.98
CA PRO A 16 5.97 59.84 11.68
C PRO A 16 6.75 61.18 11.38
N PRO A 17 7.93 61.24 10.68
CA PRO A 17 8.06 61.13 9.20
C PRO A 17 9.34 60.34 8.75
N ARG A 18 9.55 59.79 7.53
CA ARG A 18 9.40 60.19 6.11
C ARG A 18 10.41 61.22 5.54
N VAL A 19 11.45 60.72 4.85
CA VAL A 19 12.18 61.28 3.67
C VAL A 19 12.81 60.05 2.96
N SER A 20 12.48 59.52 1.78
CA SER A 20 12.27 60.01 0.40
C SER A 20 13.55 60.26 -0.43
N HIS A 21 13.86 59.38 -1.40
CA HIS A 21 13.80 59.72 -2.83
C HIS A 21 13.90 58.49 -3.76
N ASN A 22 13.50 58.71 -5.02
CA ASN A 22 13.22 57.80 -6.15
C ASN A 22 13.83 58.52 -7.41
N PRO A 23 13.72 58.06 -8.69
CA PRO A 23 13.65 56.74 -9.34
C PRO A 23 14.66 56.59 -10.54
N SER A 24 14.40 55.63 -11.44
CA SER A 24 14.73 55.59 -12.91
C SER A 24 16.12 55.04 -13.34
N ASP A 25 16.33 54.43 -14.52
CA ASP A 25 15.43 54.16 -15.67
C ASP A 25 15.88 52.95 -16.55
N LYS A 26 14.94 52.37 -17.32
CA LYS A 26 15.01 51.73 -18.67
C LYS A 26 16.15 50.78 -19.19
N GLN A 27 15.66 49.64 -19.71
CA GLN A 27 15.81 49.08 -21.08
C GLN A 27 17.08 48.36 -21.63
N GLN A 28 16.79 47.22 -22.31
CA GLN A 28 17.31 46.72 -23.62
C GLN A 28 18.76 46.19 -23.75
N GLN A 29 18.95 44.96 -24.26
CA GLN A 29 19.40 44.56 -25.64
C GLN A 29 20.86 44.96 -25.98
N GLN A 30 21.68 44.27 -26.79
CA GLN A 30 21.63 43.00 -27.56
C GLN A 30 23.08 42.62 -27.99
N GLN A 31 23.23 41.52 -28.78
CA GLN A 31 24.38 41.20 -29.67
C GLN A 31 25.73 40.85 -28.97
N GLN A 32 26.54 39.85 -29.34
CA GLN A 32 26.94 39.18 -30.61
C GLN A 32 27.81 39.99 -31.58
N HIS A 33 29.11 39.64 -31.69
CA HIS A 33 29.83 39.28 -32.94
C HIS A 33 31.32 38.94 -32.64
N HIS A 34 31.93 37.91 -33.26
CA HIS A 34 33.04 37.96 -34.29
C HIS A 34 34.35 38.68 -33.84
N HIS A 35 35.57 38.34 -34.28
CA HIS A 35 36.07 37.41 -35.31
C HIS A 35 37.56 37.02 -35.05
N HIS A 36 37.94 35.81 -35.48
CA HIS A 36 39.15 35.38 -36.25
C HIS A 36 40.62 35.86 -36.03
N HIS A 37 41.49 34.92 -36.45
CA HIS A 37 42.90 34.99 -36.90
C HIS A 37 44.05 35.19 -35.89
N HIS A 38 45.01 34.26 -35.89
CA HIS A 38 46.32 34.49 -36.55
C HIS A 38 47.05 33.18 -36.92
N THR A 39 47.86 33.24 -37.97
CA THR A 39 48.79 32.22 -38.49
C THR A 39 50.24 32.71 -38.37
N HIS A 40 51.24 31.80 -38.33
CA HIS A 40 52.63 31.98 -38.83
C HIS A 40 53.47 30.66 -38.72
N PRO A 41 54.64 30.49 -39.40
CA PRO A 41 54.89 29.28 -40.21
C PRO A 41 56.33 28.69 -40.22
N ASN A 42 56.56 27.72 -41.12
CA ASN A 42 57.82 27.29 -41.79
C ASN A 42 58.95 26.60 -40.99
N ILE A 43 59.51 25.51 -41.55
CA ILE A 43 60.81 25.46 -42.28
C ILE A 43 61.07 24.03 -42.87
N THR A 44 61.93 23.94 -43.88
CA THR A 44 62.23 22.81 -44.79
C THR A 44 63.57 22.09 -44.56
N SER A 45 63.74 20.84 -45.03
CA SER A 45 65.03 20.32 -45.57
C SER A 45 64.86 19.07 -46.46
N ASN A 46 65.90 18.68 -47.23
CA ASN A 46 65.82 17.84 -48.44
C ASN A 46 66.87 16.67 -48.45
N HIS A 47 66.91 15.84 -49.53
CA HIS A 47 67.78 14.66 -49.85
C HIS A 47 67.15 13.25 -49.60
N GLY A 48 67.44 12.17 -50.35
CA GLY A 48 68.21 11.98 -51.61
C GLY A 48 68.58 10.49 -51.91
N ASN A 49 68.28 9.99 -53.12
CA ASN A 49 68.74 8.76 -53.84
C ASN A 49 69.21 7.46 -53.10
N THR A 50 68.65 6.28 -53.46
CA THR A 50 69.26 5.21 -54.32
C THR A 50 68.45 3.90 -54.38
N ASN A 51 68.67 3.09 -55.43
CA ASN A 51 67.96 1.81 -55.71
C ASN A 51 68.71 0.57 -55.18
N ILE A 52 67.99 -0.46 -54.70
CA ILE A 52 68.39 -1.88 -54.80
C ILE A 52 67.15 -2.73 -55.15
N ILE A 53 67.30 -3.68 -56.07
CA ILE A 53 66.28 -4.66 -56.48
C ILE A 53 66.71 -6.06 -56.05
N THR A 54 65.86 -6.77 -55.31
CA THR A 54 65.90 -8.25 -55.14
C THR A 54 64.46 -8.77 -55.04
N GLY A 55 64.10 -9.78 -55.83
CA GLY A 55 62.68 -10.15 -56.08
C GLY A 55 62.19 -11.48 -55.48
N SER A 56 60.96 -11.84 -55.90
CA SER A 56 60.20 -13.09 -55.64
C SER A 56 59.35 -13.14 -54.34
N PRO A 57 58.21 -13.85 -54.32
CA PRO A 57 57.18 -14.08 -55.36
C PRO A 57 55.77 -13.58 -54.89
N PRO A 58 54.70 -13.60 -55.72
CA PRO A 58 53.46 -12.90 -55.39
C PRO A 58 52.64 -13.59 -54.29
N ARG A 59 52.38 -12.87 -53.18
CA ARG A 59 51.39 -13.29 -52.17
C ARG A 59 50.00 -12.78 -52.54
N LEU A 60 49.07 -13.73 -52.67
CA LEU A 60 47.63 -13.50 -52.90
C LEU A 60 47.08 -12.38 -52.02
N HIS A 61 46.49 -11.37 -52.67
CA HIS A 61 45.80 -10.27 -52.02
C HIS A 61 44.50 -10.78 -51.37
N ARG A 62 44.59 -11.27 -50.12
CA ARG A 62 43.41 -11.30 -49.23
C ARG A 62 43.06 -9.85 -48.91
N GLN A 63 42.11 -9.29 -49.66
CA GLN A 63 41.46 -8.04 -49.26
C GLN A 63 40.86 -8.23 -47.86
N HIS A 64 41.41 -7.52 -46.88
CA HIS A 64 40.73 -7.34 -45.60
C HIS A 64 39.51 -6.44 -45.84
N VAL A 65 38.39 -7.06 -46.22
CA VAL A 65 37.06 -6.44 -46.15
C VAL A 65 36.85 -6.07 -44.68
N ARG A 66 36.94 -4.77 -44.37
CA ARG A 66 36.49 -4.27 -43.07
C ARG A 66 35.01 -4.64 -42.93
N PRO A 67 34.56 -5.22 -41.80
CA PRO A 67 33.13 -5.39 -41.60
C PRO A 67 32.48 -3.99 -41.68
N PRO A 68 31.31 -3.86 -42.34
CA PRO A 68 30.64 -2.58 -42.44
C PRO A 68 30.39 -2.03 -41.04
N ASP A 69 30.63 -0.74 -40.86
CA ASP A 69 30.52 -0.05 -39.59
C ASP A 69 29.15 -0.33 -38.98
N SER A 70 29.12 -1.13 -37.91
CA SER A 70 27.86 -1.63 -37.36
C SER A 70 27.04 -0.43 -36.91
N THR A 71 25.93 -0.20 -37.60
CA THR A 71 25.11 1.00 -37.42
C THR A 71 24.84 1.17 -35.94
N ARG A 72 25.39 2.24 -35.37
CA ARG A 72 25.35 2.50 -33.93
C ARG A 72 23.88 2.70 -33.56
N VAL A 73 23.20 1.61 -33.18
CA VAL A 73 21.78 1.61 -32.83
C VAL A 73 21.63 2.54 -31.65
N ARG A 74 21.28 3.80 -31.94
CA ARG A 74 20.97 4.80 -30.93
C ARG A 74 19.79 4.25 -30.17
N ARG A 75 20.06 3.63 -29.01
CA ARG A 75 19.03 3.26 -28.03
C ARG A 75 18.10 4.46 -27.93
N PRO A 76 16.78 4.31 -28.17
CA PRO A 76 15.89 5.44 -28.21
C PRO A 76 16.04 6.20 -26.89
N ARG A 77 16.43 7.48 -26.96
CA ARG A 77 16.48 8.36 -25.79
C ARG A 77 15.10 8.23 -25.14
N ARG A 78 15.03 7.65 -23.93
CA ARG A 78 13.81 7.65 -23.13
C ARG A 78 13.39 9.11 -23.03
N ARG A 79 12.34 9.50 -23.77
CA ARG A 79 11.75 10.84 -23.65
C ARG A 79 11.22 10.90 -22.22
N SER A 80 11.98 11.57 -21.35
CA SER A 80 11.47 11.95 -20.03
C SER A 80 10.13 12.63 -20.26
N ARG A 81 9.11 12.21 -19.53
CA ARG A 81 7.79 12.84 -19.65
C ARG A 81 7.89 14.30 -19.23
N SER A 82 7.01 15.12 -19.79
CA SER A 82 6.77 16.45 -19.24
C SER A 82 6.48 16.32 -17.73
N PRO A 83 7.28 16.95 -16.85
CA PRO A 83 7.08 16.86 -15.40
C PRO A 83 5.66 17.21 -14.96
N GLY A 84 4.99 18.11 -15.70
CA GLY A 84 3.58 18.48 -15.48
C GLY A 84 2.60 17.30 -15.46
N ILE A 85 2.79 16.23 -16.25
CA ILE A 85 1.88 15.05 -16.20
C ILE A 85 2.03 14.29 -14.88
N ILE A 86 3.25 14.20 -14.35
CA ILE A 86 3.52 13.54 -13.07
C ILE A 86 2.98 14.40 -11.93
N LEU A 87 3.20 15.71 -11.98
CA LEU A 87 2.63 16.67 -11.04
C LEU A 87 1.09 16.62 -11.01
N LEU A 88 0.44 16.59 -12.19
CA LEU A 88 -1.02 16.48 -12.29
C LEU A 88 -1.56 15.17 -11.70
N LEU A 89 -0.85 14.05 -11.88
CA LEU A 89 -1.24 12.77 -11.24
C LEU A 89 -1.23 12.91 -9.72
N PHE A 90 -0.11 13.36 -9.13
CA PHE A 90 0.01 13.46 -7.68
C PHE A 90 -0.94 14.52 -7.08
N ALA A 91 -1.12 15.66 -7.76
CA ALA A 91 -2.10 16.66 -7.38
C ALA A 91 -3.53 16.11 -7.38
N PHE A 92 -3.92 15.36 -8.42
CA PHE A 92 -5.23 14.71 -8.51
C PHE A 92 -5.44 13.65 -7.41
N THR A 93 -4.45 12.76 -7.19
CA THR A 93 -4.56 11.71 -6.16
C THR A 93 -4.58 12.27 -4.73
N THR A 94 -3.92 13.41 -4.51
CA THR A 94 -3.91 14.15 -3.24
C THR A 94 -5.22 14.89 -3.03
N LEU A 95 -5.72 15.59 -4.04
CA LEU A 95 -7.01 16.28 -3.99
C LEU A 95 -8.15 15.30 -3.67
N LEU A 96 -8.16 14.11 -4.29
CA LEU A 96 -9.19 13.10 -4.02
C LEU A 96 -9.23 12.67 -2.54
N ARG A 97 -8.06 12.51 -1.90
CA ARG A 97 -7.95 12.18 -0.47
C ARG A 97 -8.48 13.32 0.41
N ILE A 98 -8.08 14.55 0.11
CA ILE A 98 -8.56 15.77 0.80
C ILE A 98 -10.09 15.89 0.69
N LEU A 99 -10.66 15.68 -0.50
CA LEU A 99 -12.10 15.74 -0.74
C LEU A 99 -12.87 14.68 0.06
N ILE A 100 -12.37 13.44 0.14
CA ILE A 100 -12.96 12.40 0.98
C ILE A 100 -12.86 12.79 2.48
N GLY A 101 -11.76 13.43 2.89
CA GLY A 101 -11.53 13.87 4.27
C GLY A 101 -12.55 14.86 4.83
N PHE A 102 -13.27 15.61 3.98
CA PHE A 102 -14.36 16.51 4.40
C PHE A 102 -15.63 15.77 4.87
N HIS A 103 -15.81 14.50 4.52
CA HIS A 103 -16.94 13.71 5.00
C HIS A 103 -16.79 13.31 6.49
N HIS A 104 -17.83 12.67 7.02
CA HIS A 104 -17.83 12.07 8.36
C HIS A 104 -16.67 11.06 8.52
N HIS A 105 -16.26 10.83 9.76
CA HIS A 105 -15.35 9.73 10.12
C HIS A 105 -16.08 8.70 10.99
N SER A 106 -15.43 7.55 11.23
CA SER A 106 -15.92 6.56 12.17
C SER A 106 -16.24 7.21 13.53
N GLY A 107 -17.46 6.96 14.00
CA GLY A 107 -17.97 7.42 15.28
C GLY A 107 -18.25 8.92 15.42
N GLN A 108 -18.18 9.73 14.35
CA GLN A 108 -18.47 11.17 14.48
C GLN A 108 -19.87 11.41 15.08
N ASP A 109 -20.01 12.46 15.87
CA ASP A 109 -21.19 12.84 16.66
C ASP A 109 -21.68 11.71 17.61
N ASN A 110 -20.75 10.82 18.01
CA ASN A 110 -21.00 9.55 18.71
C ASN A 110 -22.01 8.60 18.03
N HIS A 111 -22.23 8.74 16.71
CA HIS A 111 -23.38 8.14 16.01
C HIS A 111 -23.56 6.62 16.20
N HIS A 112 -22.45 5.89 16.29
CA HIS A 112 -22.40 4.44 16.56
C HIS A 112 -21.39 4.08 17.65
N GLY A 113 -20.98 5.06 18.46
CA GLY A 113 -20.10 4.82 19.60
C GLY A 113 -20.82 4.05 20.71
N SER A 114 -20.04 3.47 21.61
CA SER A 114 -20.58 2.69 22.72
C SER A 114 -20.95 3.58 23.91
N LYS A 115 -21.64 3.01 24.91
CA LYS A 115 -21.85 3.71 26.20
C LYS A 115 -20.58 3.83 27.05
N VAL A 116 -19.54 3.06 26.73
CA VAL A 116 -18.30 2.94 27.52
C VAL A 116 -17.18 3.81 26.92
N ALA A 117 -17.08 3.82 25.58
CA ALA A 117 -16.14 4.62 24.82
C ALA A 117 -16.87 5.42 23.73
N TYR A 118 -16.65 6.74 23.75
CA TYR A 118 -17.18 7.70 22.78
C TYR A 118 -16.54 7.48 21.40
N GLY A 119 -17.32 7.68 20.34
CA GLY A 119 -16.79 7.75 18.98
C GLY A 119 -16.46 6.39 18.36
N GLY A 120 -15.37 6.34 17.62
CA GLY A 120 -14.97 5.20 16.78
C GLY A 120 -13.47 5.24 16.48
N ASP A 121 -13.05 4.65 15.36
CA ASP A 121 -11.62 4.55 15.01
C ASP A 121 -10.89 5.90 14.99
N PHE A 122 -11.56 7.01 14.65
CA PHE A 122 -10.99 8.36 14.73
C PHE A 122 -10.59 8.74 16.17
N GLU A 123 -11.49 8.51 17.12
CA GLU A 123 -11.26 8.81 18.54
C GLU A 123 -10.23 7.86 19.15
N ALA A 124 -10.21 6.59 18.73
CA ALA A 124 -9.16 5.65 19.11
C ALA A 124 -7.76 6.16 18.71
N GLN A 125 -7.60 6.61 17.45
CA GLN A 125 -6.32 7.18 17.02
C GLN A 125 -5.96 8.47 17.78
N ARG A 126 -6.93 9.34 18.09
CA ARG A 126 -6.68 10.56 18.88
C ARG A 126 -6.25 10.20 20.30
N HIS A 127 -6.96 9.31 20.97
CA HIS A 127 -6.64 8.90 22.33
C HIS A 127 -5.24 8.24 22.40
N TRP A 128 -4.83 7.50 21.36
CA TRP A 128 -3.45 7.01 21.28
C TRP A 128 -2.42 8.15 21.17
N MET A 129 -2.72 9.27 20.51
CA MET A 129 -1.84 10.45 20.50
C MET A 129 -1.78 11.16 21.86
N GLU A 130 -2.92 11.28 22.54
CA GLU A 130 -3.03 11.82 23.90
C GLU A 130 -2.22 11.00 24.92
N LEU A 131 -2.49 9.70 25.02
CA LEU A 131 -1.90 8.83 26.04
C LEU A 131 -0.40 8.64 25.80
N THR A 132 0.05 8.51 24.54
CA THR A 132 1.48 8.31 24.26
C THR A 132 2.30 9.58 24.51
N LEU A 133 1.73 10.77 24.31
CA LEU A 133 2.40 12.04 24.59
C LEU A 133 2.58 12.31 26.09
N HIS A 134 1.59 11.96 26.92
CA HIS A 134 1.56 12.34 28.34
C HIS A 134 2.03 11.27 29.31
N LEU A 135 1.90 9.98 28.96
CA LEU A 135 2.22 8.88 29.88
C LEU A 135 3.64 8.33 29.67
N PRO A 136 4.30 7.83 30.74
CA PRO A 136 5.49 7.00 30.61
C PRO A 136 5.26 5.82 29.66
N VAL A 137 6.27 5.44 28.88
CA VAL A 137 6.18 4.34 27.89
C VAL A 137 5.76 2.98 28.49
N GLY A 138 6.03 2.77 29.78
CA GLY A 138 5.60 1.59 30.53
C GLY A 138 4.08 1.51 30.74
N ASP A 139 3.36 2.63 30.69
CA ASP A 139 1.90 2.72 30.91
C ASP A 139 1.07 2.65 29.62
N TRP A 140 1.68 2.83 28.44
CA TRP A 140 0.97 2.98 27.16
C TRP A 140 0.02 1.82 26.79
N TYR A 141 0.32 0.60 27.24
CA TYR A 141 -0.51 -0.60 27.03
C TYR A 141 -1.35 -1.00 28.25
N TRP A 142 -1.35 -0.19 29.32
CA TRP A 142 -1.99 -0.50 30.61
C TRP A 142 -3.04 0.53 31.02
N TYR A 143 -2.85 1.78 30.59
CA TYR A 143 -3.76 2.88 30.87
C TYR A 143 -5.12 2.70 30.16
N ASP A 144 -6.19 3.00 30.90
CA ASP A 144 -7.61 3.00 30.51
C ASP A 144 -7.98 2.05 29.36
N LEU A 145 -7.94 0.75 29.67
CA LEU A 145 -8.16 -0.31 28.70
C LEU A 145 -9.60 -0.39 28.15
N GLU A 146 -10.55 0.30 28.78
CA GLU A 146 -11.96 0.36 28.37
C GLU A 146 -12.21 1.52 27.40
N TYR A 147 -11.51 2.65 27.57
CA TYR A 147 -11.59 3.79 26.65
C TYR A 147 -10.50 3.73 25.56
N TRP A 148 -10.75 2.93 24.51
CA TRP A 148 -9.87 2.84 23.34
C TRP A 148 -8.38 2.53 23.64
N GLY A 149 -8.11 1.65 24.62
CA GLY A 149 -6.75 1.21 24.94
C GLY A 149 -5.92 0.76 23.74
N LEU A 150 -4.60 0.92 23.83
CA LEU A 150 -3.67 0.72 22.71
C LEU A 150 -3.57 -0.76 22.29
N ASP A 151 -4.07 -1.07 21.08
CA ASP A 151 -4.17 -2.44 20.54
C ASP A 151 -3.28 -2.71 19.31
N TYR A 152 -2.51 -1.71 18.88
CA TYR A 152 -1.58 -1.85 17.75
C TYR A 152 -0.13 -2.01 18.25
N PRO A 153 0.78 -2.60 17.47
CA PRO A 153 2.13 -2.88 17.94
C PRO A 153 3.01 -1.60 18.02
N PRO A 154 4.22 -1.70 18.61
CA PRO A 154 5.05 -0.55 18.99
C PRO A 154 5.26 0.55 17.96
N LEU A 155 5.39 0.25 16.65
CA LEU A 155 5.66 1.29 15.66
C LEU A 155 4.46 2.23 15.45
N THR A 156 3.23 1.74 15.62
CA THR A 156 2.06 2.63 15.66
C THR A 156 2.11 3.53 16.88
N ALA A 157 2.47 3.01 18.06
CA ALA A 157 2.56 3.82 19.28
C ALA A 157 3.57 4.98 19.14
N TYR A 158 4.74 4.72 18.56
CA TYR A 158 5.74 5.76 18.29
C TYR A 158 5.28 6.78 17.24
N VAL A 159 4.46 6.38 16.26
CA VAL A 159 3.86 7.31 15.29
C VAL A 159 2.74 8.13 15.93
N SER A 160 1.91 7.54 16.80
CA SER A 160 0.93 8.26 17.61
C SER A 160 1.61 9.29 18.52
N TYR A 161 2.74 8.95 19.15
CA TYR A 161 3.54 9.90 19.93
C TYR A 161 3.99 11.11 19.09
N ALA A 162 4.58 10.85 17.92
CA ALA A 162 5.02 11.91 17.02
C ALA A 162 3.85 12.79 16.53
N CYS A 163 2.72 12.18 16.18
CA CYS A 163 1.51 12.91 15.79
C CYS A 163 0.88 13.67 16.96
N GLY A 164 0.92 13.16 18.19
CA GLY A 164 0.47 13.86 19.39
C GLY A 164 1.32 15.08 19.70
N TRP A 165 2.65 14.92 19.67
CA TRP A 165 3.61 16.01 19.85
C TRP A 165 3.40 17.13 18.82
N ILE A 166 3.23 16.79 17.54
CA ILE A 166 2.92 17.79 16.51
C ILE A 166 1.54 18.43 16.76
N SER A 167 0.51 17.67 17.16
CA SER A 167 -0.83 18.22 17.46
C SER A 167 -0.78 19.27 18.57
N HIS A 168 -0.11 18.94 19.68
CA HIS A 168 0.07 19.80 20.85
C HIS A 168 0.72 21.15 20.50
N HIS A 169 1.74 21.14 19.63
CA HIS A 169 2.47 22.36 19.25
C HIS A 169 1.90 23.12 18.04
N LEU A 170 1.21 22.44 17.11
CA LEU A 170 0.72 23.04 15.87
C LEU A 170 -0.76 23.46 15.94
N VAL A 171 -1.60 22.69 16.63
CA VAL A 171 -3.04 22.95 16.79
C VAL A 171 -3.32 23.52 18.18
N GLY A 172 -2.68 22.95 19.20
CA GLY A 172 -2.70 23.42 20.58
C GLY A 172 -2.82 22.29 21.59
N PRO A 173 -2.47 22.52 22.87
CA PRO A 173 -2.42 21.47 23.89
C PRO A 173 -3.78 20.79 24.14
N HIS A 174 -4.88 21.53 23.96
CA HIS A 174 -6.25 21.09 24.22
C HIS A 174 -6.75 19.93 23.32
N THR A 175 -6.09 19.64 22.19
CA THR A 175 -6.50 18.56 21.27
C THR A 175 -6.10 17.16 21.76
N VAL A 176 -5.08 17.11 22.61
CA VAL A 176 -4.45 15.89 23.13
C VAL A 176 -4.21 15.97 24.64
N ALA A 177 -4.89 16.89 25.34
CA ALA A 177 -4.82 17.02 26.80
C ALA A 177 -5.33 15.75 27.48
N LEU A 178 -4.49 15.15 28.33
CA LEU A 178 -4.80 13.90 29.03
C LEU A 178 -6.09 14.03 29.84
N ASP A 179 -7.01 13.08 29.67
CA ASP A 179 -8.33 12.99 30.28
C ASP A 179 -9.34 14.11 29.93
N GLU A 180 -8.89 15.30 29.56
CA GLU A 180 -9.74 16.46 29.22
C GLU A 180 -10.19 16.47 27.75
N SER A 181 -9.38 15.94 26.82
CA SER A 181 -9.64 16.03 25.36
C SER A 181 -10.43 14.86 24.77
N ARG A 182 -10.97 13.98 25.62
CA ARG A 182 -11.76 12.80 25.25
C ARG A 182 -13.03 13.18 24.47
N GLY A 183 -13.17 12.68 23.25
CA GLY A 183 -14.31 12.95 22.37
C GLY A 183 -14.38 14.36 21.78
N ILE A 184 -13.25 15.07 21.64
CA ILE A 184 -13.20 16.42 21.08
C ILE A 184 -13.58 16.48 19.59
N GLU A 185 -14.64 17.25 19.26
CA GLU A 185 -15.11 17.46 17.88
C GLU A 185 -14.76 18.87 17.35
N ASP A 186 -13.48 19.23 17.39
CA ASP A 186 -12.98 20.47 16.77
C ASP A 186 -12.68 20.28 15.27
N PRO A 187 -13.25 21.13 14.36
CA PRO A 187 -12.93 21.11 12.93
C PRO A 187 -11.44 21.30 12.59
N VAL A 188 -10.68 22.09 13.37
CA VAL A 188 -9.25 22.33 13.09
C VAL A 188 -8.45 21.07 13.41
N HIS A 189 -8.70 20.46 14.56
CA HIS A 189 -8.14 19.18 14.95
C HIS A 189 -8.55 18.04 13.99
N LYS A 190 -9.81 18.01 13.51
CA LYS A 190 -10.23 17.08 12.45
C LYS A 190 -9.42 17.28 11.17
N ALA A 191 -9.17 18.52 10.75
CA ALA A 191 -8.32 18.81 9.58
C ALA A 191 -6.86 18.35 9.79
N TYR A 192 -6.31 18.57 10.99
CA TYR A 192 -4.99 18.06 11.38
C TYR A 192 -4.89 16.53 11.30
N MET A 193 -5.86 15.83 11.90
CA MET A 193 -5.95 14.37 11.88
C MET A 193 -6.07 13.83 10.45
N ARG A 194 -6.88 14.45 9.57
CA ARG A 194 -6.92 14.09 8.15
C ARG A 194 -5.57 14.32 7.45
N ALA A 195 -4.84 15.37 7.84
CA ALA A 195 -3.53 15.68 7.27
C ALA A 195 -2.43 14.69 7.67
N THR A 196 -2.42 14.15 8.90
CA THR A 196 -1.44 13.13 9.31
C THR A 196 -1.58 11.85 8.49
N VAL A 197 -2.81 11.36 8.28
CA VAL A 197 -3.10 10.20 7.40
C VAL A 197 -2.64 10.49 5.96
N LEU A 198 -2.96 11.68 5.43
CA LEU A 198 -2.55 12.10 4.08
C LEU A 198 -1.03 12.13 3.89
N VAL A 199 -0.31 12.71 4.83
CA VAL A 199 1.16 12.82 4.78
C VAL A 199 1.78 11.42 4.85
N LEU A 200 1.33 10.56 5.75
CA LEU A 200 1.87 9.21 5.91
C LEU A 200 1.54 8.28 4.72
N ASP A 201 0.33 8.37 4.15
CA ASP A 201 -0.03 7.68 2.89
C ASP A 201 0.93 8.10 1.76
N VAL A 202 1.06 9.40 1.48
CA VAL A 202 1.91 9.89 0.39
C VAL A 202 3.39 9.52 0.61
N LEU A 203 3.92 9.67 1.82
CA LEU A 203 5.32 9.39 2.15
C LEU A 203 5.67 7.90 2.16
N VAL A 204 4.74 7.01 2.53
CA VAL A 204 5.02 5.56 2.70
C VAL A 204 4.39 4.71 1.61
N TYR A 205 3.07 4.81 1.39
CA TYR A 205 2.38 4.05 0.35
C TYR A 205 2.63 4.65 -1.04
N GLY A 206 2.50 5.96 -1.18
CA GLY A 206 2.74 6.70 -2.42
C GLY A 206 4.14 6.45 -2.99
N THR A 207 5.17 6.53 -2.15
CA THR A 207 6.57 6.26 -2.54
C THR A 207 6.80 4.78 -2.87
N ALA A 208 6.28 3.85 -2.06
CA ALA A 208 6.42 2.41 -2.29
C ALA A 208 5.75 1.98 -3.60
N VAL A 209 4.53 2.45 -3.89
CA VAL A 209 3.85 2.23 -5.17
C VAL A 209 4.63 2.86 -6.32
N TRP A 210 5.13 4.09 -6.17
CA TRP A 210 5.91 4.77 -7.21
C TRP A 210 7.18 4.01 -7.58
N TRP A 211 8.03 3.63 -6.62
CA TRP A 211 9.27 2.87 -6.87
C TRP A 211 8.99 1.45 -7.37
N SER A 212 8.04 0.75 -6.75
CA SER A 212 7.71 -0.62 -7.14
C SER A 212 7.11 -0.73 -8.53
N THR A 213 6.39 0.30 -9.00
CA THR A 213 5.57 0.21 -10.22
C THR A 213 6.05 1.11 -11.37
N TYR A 214 6.56 2.32 -11.12
CA TYR A 214 6.95 3.24 -12.19
C TYR A 214 8.19 2.77 -12.96
N ARG A 215 8.16 2.83 -14.30
CA ARG A 215 9.28 2.41 -15.17
C ARG A 215 9.67 3.46 -16.23
N GLY A 216 9.09 4.66 -16.14
CA GLY A 216 9.32 5.76 -17.09
C GLY A 216 8.39 5.74 -18.32
N ASP A 217 7.35 4.92 -18.32
CA ASP A 217 6.49 4.70 -19.49
C ASP A 217 4.98 4.93 -19.19
N LYS A 218 4.12 4.75 -20.21
CA LYS A 218 2.69 5.13 -20.17
C LYS A 218 1.89 4.10 -19.39
N LYS A 219 2.22 2.83 -19.61
CA LYS A 219 1.67 1.65 -18.96
C LYS A 219 1.95 1.72 -17.45
N SER A 220 3.22 1.93 -17.06
CA SER A 220 3.58 2.04 -15.63
C SER A 220 2.96 3.25 -14.91
N LEU A 221 2.79 4.40 -15.57
CA LEU A 221 2.11 5.56 -14.98
C LEU A 221 0.62 5.29 -14.68
N TRP A 222 -0.08 4.60 -15.58
CA TRP A 222 -1.47 4.17 -15.36
C TRP A 222 -1.59 3.16 -14.21
N ALA A 223 -0.61 2.26 -14.04
CA ALA A 223 -0.62 1.33 -12.90
C ALA A 223 -0.42 2.05 -11.56
N VAL A 224 0.53 2.99 -11.47
CA VAL A 224 0.66 3.87 -10.31
C VAL A 224 -0.67 4.57 -10.01
N MET A 225 -1.29 5.20 -11.02
CA MET A 225 -2.54 5.93 -10.77
C MET A 225 -3.65 5.01 -10.24
N ILE A 226 -3.91 3.88 -10.90
CA ILE A 226 -4.96 2.92 -10.50
C ILE A 226 -4.71 2.31 -9.10
N ALA A 227 -3.45 2.16 -8.67
CA ALA A 227 -3.13 1.78 -7.30
C ALA A 227 -3.41 2.92 -6.30
N LEU A 228 -3.03 4.15 -6.62
CA LEU A 228 -3.21 5.32 -5.74
C LEU A 228 -4.66 5.85 -5.66
N ILE A 229 -5.55 5.45 -6.59
CA ILE A 229 -6.98 5.80 -6.58
C ILE A 229 -7.90 4.64 -6.15
N GLN A 230 -7.36 3.61 -5.50
CA GLN A 230 -8.15 2.46 -5.08
C GLN A 230 -9.30 2.85 -4.13
N PRO A 231 -10.57 2.67 -4.52
CA PRO A 231 -11.69 3.26 -3.81
C PRO A 231 -11.84 2.69 -2.40
N ALA A 232 -11.59 1.40 -2.19
CA ALA A 232 -11.64 0.79 -0.86
C ALA A 232 -10.52 1.30 0.08
N ILE A 233 -9.29 1.47 -0.41
CA ILE A 233 -8.18 2.03 0.39
C ILE A 233 -8.48 3.49 0.73
N LEU A 234 -8.92 4.27 -0.26
CA LEU A 234 -9.25 5.69 -0.07
C LEU A 234 -10.36 5.92 0.96
N LEU A 235 -11.46 5.17 0.88
CA LEU A 235 -12.62 5.35 1.76
C LEU A 235 -12.32 4.88 3.19
N ILE A 236 -11.47 3.87 3.39
CA ILE A 236 -11.11 3.42 4.74
C ILE A 236 -10.08 4.37 5.39
N ASP A 237 -9.01 4.73 4.70
CA ASP A 237 -7.98 5.57 5.33
C ASP A 237 -8.44 7.03 5.45
N HIS A 238 -8.97 7.62 4.37
CA HIS A 238 -9.32 9.06 4.32
C HIS A 238 -10.77 9.36 4.66
N GLY A 239 -11.66 8.34 4.69
CA GLY A 239 -13.06 8.45 5.09
C GLY A 239 -13.30 7.93 6.51
N HIS A 240 -13.28 6.62 6.69
CA HIS A 240 -13.48 5.93 7.98
C HIS A 240 -12.46 6.35 9.06
N PHE A 241 -11.24 6.69 8.63
CA PHE A 241 -10.08 7.11 9.44
C PHE A 241 -9.22 5.95 9.96
N GLN A 242 -8.28 5.49 9.14
CA GLN A 242 -7.25 4.52 9.52
C GLN A 242 -5.90 4.81 8.84
N TYR A 243 -4.82 4.29 9.42
CA TYR A 243 -3.46 4.38 8.87
C TYR A 243 -3.03 3.08 8.15
N ASN A 244 -3.91 2.41 7.37
CA ASN A 244 -3.53 1.14 6.74
C ASN A 244 -2.39 1.31 5.72
N THR A 245 -2.43 2.40 4.96
CA THR A 245 -1.46 2.74 3.91
C THR A 245 -0.01 2.69 4.40
N VAL A 246 0.29 3.00 5.66
CA VAL A 246 1.65 2.86 6.21
C VAL A 246 2.10 1.40 6.22
N ALA A 247 1.32 0.50 6.81
CA ALA A 247 1.63 -0.94 6.86
C ALA A 247 1.60 -1.59 5.46
N LEU A 248 0.68 -1.17 4.59
CA LEU A 248 0.59 -1.63 3.20
C LEU A 248 1.80 -1.15 2.37
N GLY A 249 2.24 0.09 2.55
CA GLY A 249 3.39 0.68 1.88
C GLY A 249 4.70 0.03 2.30
N LEU A 250 4.90 -0.19 3.61
CA LEU A 250 6.03 -0.95 4.15
C LEU A 250 6.04 -2.40 3.62
N SER A 251 4.87 -3.04 3.48
CA SER A 251 4.74 -4.38 2.88
C SER A 251 5.13 -4.39 1.40
N ILE A 252 4.67 -3.42 0.60
CA ILE A 252 5.04 -3.28 -0.82
C ILE A 252 6.54 -2.99 -0.98
N ALA A 253 7.10 -2.12 -0.14
CA ALA A 253 8.55 -1.84 -0.11
C ALA A 253 9.35 -3.09 0.25
N ALA A 254 8.89 -3.89 1.21
CA ALA A 254 9.48 -5.16 1.58
C ALA A 254 9.50 -6.14 0.39
N PHE A 255 8.34 -6.39 -0.24
CA PHE A 255 8.23 -7.30 -1.39
C PHE A 255 9.11 -6.84 -2.55
N TYR A 256 9.16 -5.52 -2.80
CA TYR A 256 9.97 -4.93 -3.87
C TYR A 256 11.47 -5.13 -3.60
N ALA A 257 11.93 -4.86 -2.37
CA ALA A 257 13.32 -5.09 -1.96
C ALA A 257 13.73 -6.56 -2.08
N MET A 258 12.89 -7.51 -1.61
CA MET A 258 13.17 -8.95 -1.69
C MET A 258 13.49 -9.43 -3.11
N VAL A 259 12.85 -8.84 -4.13
CA VAL A 259 13.02 -9.21 -5.53
C VAL A 259 14.06 -8.38 -6.29
N GLN A 260 14.69 -7.35 -5.71
CA GLN A 260 15.71 -6.53 -6.39
C GLN A 260 17.06 -7.26 -6.59
N GLY A 261 17.07 -8.22 -7.52
CA GLY A 261 18.26 -8.84 -8.06
C GLY A 261 18.85 -10.02 -7.25
N PRO A 262 20.06 -10.46 -7.62
CA PRO A 262 20.63 -11.73 -7.12
C PRO A 262 21.29 -11.62 -5.75
N ALA A 263 21.62 -10.41 -5.29
CA ALA A 263 22.22 -10.17 -3.99
C ALA A 263 21.25 -10.57 -2.87
N PHE A 264 21.77 -11.18 -1.80
CA PHE A 264 20.92 -11.57 -0.66
C PHE A 264 20.63 -10.39 0.27
N GLU A 265 21.43 -9.32 0.23
CA GLU A 265 21.18 -8.06 0.93
C GLU A 265 19.79 -7.47 0.62
N SER A 266 19.28 -7.64 -0.61
CA SER A 266 17.94 -7.17 -0.98
C SER A 266 16.84 -7.92 -0.22
N CYS A 267 17.05 -9.20 0.07
CA CYS A 267 16.19 -10.00 0.94
C CYS A 267 16.24 -9.54 2.41
N VAL A 268 17.39 -9.06 2.88
CA VAL A 268 17.58 -8.55 4.25
C VAL A 268 16.86 -7.23 4.44
N TRP A 269 17.00 -6.29 3.49
CA TRP A 269 16.19 -5.06 3.44
C TRP A 269 14.69 -5.38 3.35
N GLY A 270 14.33 -6.40 2.57
CA GLY A 270 12.98 -6.93 2.53
C GLY A 270 12.47 -7.40 3.90
N GLY A 271 13.27 -8.18 4.62
CA GLY A 271 12.96 -8.61 5.98
C GLY A 271 12.79 -7.43 6.95
N PHE A 272 13.70 -6.45 6.90
CA PHE A 272 13.62 -5.23 7.70
C PHE A 272 12.30 -4.46 7.49
N PHE A 273 11.96 -4.11 6.24
CA PHE A 273 10.71 -3.41 5.94
C PHE A 273 9.46 -4.24 6.32
N PHE A 274 9.53 -5.57 6.20
CA PHE A 274 8.43 -6.43 6.61
C PHE A 274 8.24 -6.46 8.13
N VAL A 275 9.33 -6.45 8.92
CA VAL A 275 9.25 -6.30 10.38
C VAL A 275 8.67 -4.94 10.77
N LEU A 276 9.02 -3.86 10.07
CA LEU A 276 8.36 -2.56 10.29
C LEU A 276 6.86 -2.62 9.98
N ALA A 277 6.44 -3.27 8.88
CA ALA A 277 5.03 -3.45 8.54
C ALA A 277 4.25 -4.23 9.63
N LEU A 278 4.83 -5.34 10.12
CA LEU A 278 4.30 -6.14 11.22
C LEU A 278 4.17 -5.34 12.52
N ASN A 279 5.13 -4.47 12.80
CA ASN A 279 5.12 -3.63 14.00
C ASN A 279 4.25 -2.37 13.87
N PHE A 280 3.82 -2.01 12.66
CA PHE A 280 2.80 -0.98 12.48
C PHE A 280 1.40 -1.56 12.62
N LYS A 281 1.09 -2.65 11.91
CA LYS A 281 -0.21 -3.34 12.01
C LYS A 281 -0.04 -4.84 11.89
N GLN A 282 -0.36 -5.54 12.97
CA GLN A 282 -0.23 -6.99 13.14
C GLN A 282 -0.96 -7.80 12.06
N MET A 283 -2.00 -7.23 11.44
CA MET A 283 -2.74 -7.87 10.34
C MET A 283 -1.87 -8.16 9.11
N THR A 284 -0.72 -7.48 8.94
CA THR A 284 0.25 -7.81 7.89
C THR A 284 0.92 -9.18 8.07
N LEU A 285 0.71 -9.85 9.21
CA LEU A 285 1.02 -11.28 9.44
C LEU A 285 0.37 -12.18 8.38
N TYR A 286 -0.72 -11.74 7.74
CA TYR A 286 -1.35 -12.44 6.62
C TYR A 286 -0.42 -12.65 5.40
N TYR A 287 0.68 -11.89 5.30
CA TYR A 287 1.73 -12.09 4.28
C TYR A 287 2.89 -12.96 4.77
N ALA A 288 3.03 -13.15 6.09
CA ALA A 288 4.24 -13.71 6.69
C ALA A 288 4.59 -15.13 6.21
N PRO A 289 3.63 -16.05 5.97
CA PRO A 289 3.94 -17.36 5.41
C PRO A 289 4.60 -17.26 4.03
N VAL A 290 4.06 -16.46 3.12
CA VAL A 290 4.61 -16.27 1.76
C VAL A 290 5.99 -15.60 1.80
N VAL A 291 6.16 -14.59 2.65
CA VAL A 291 7.46 -13.93 2.87
C VAL A 291 8.49 -14.94 3.41
N PHE A 292 8.14 -15.70 4.44
CA PHE A 292 8.99 -16.72 5.04
C PHE A 292 9.41 -17.78 4.02
N PHE A 293 8.46 -18.38 3.29
CA PHE A 293 8.75 -19.43 2.32
C PHE A 293 9.56 -18.92 1.11
N TYR A 294 9.35 -17.68 0.65
CA TYR A 294 10.20 -17.07 -0.38
C TYR A 294 11.65 -16.91 0.11
N LEU A 295 11.83 -16.33 1.30
CA LEU A 295 13.15 -16.07 1.89
C LEU A 295 13.88 -17.39 2.22
N LEU A 296 13.18 -18.38 2.76
CA LEU A 296 13.69 -19.74 2.98
C LEU A 296 14.17 -20.38 1.67
N GLY A 297 13.38 -20.28 0.60
CA GLY A 297 13.81 -20.72 -0.74
C GLY A 297 15.09 -20.02 -1.20
N ARG A 298 15.16 -18.69 -1.07
CA ARG A 298 16.36 -17.90 -1.41
C ARG A 298 17.59 -18.25 -0.54
N CYS A 299 17.40 -18.72 0.69
CA CYS A 299 18.48 -19.29 1.51
C CYS A 299 18.93 -20.65 0.97
N LEU A 300 17.98 -21.59 0.80
CA LEU A 300 18.22 -22.96 0.32
C LEU A 300 18.89 -23.00 -1.06
N ALA A 301 18.59 -22.03 -1.94
CA ALA A 301 19.15 -21.91 -3.29
C ALA A 301 20.69 -21.80 -3.34
N ARG A 302 21.36 -21.57 -2.20
CA ARG A 302 22.83 -21.61 -2.08
C ARG A 302 23.22 -22.37 -0.80
N PRO A 303 23.30 -23.72 -0.83
CA PRO A 303 23.55 -24.54 0.36
C PRO A 303 24.79 -24.11 1.17
N THR A 304 25.89 -23.77 0.50
CA THR A 304 27.13 -23.28 1.13
C THR A 304 26.99 -21.96 1.88
N TRP A 305 25.96 -21.16 1.56
CA TRP A 305 25.66 -19.87 2.19
C TRP A 305 24.37 -19.91 3.01
N PHE A 306 23.73 -21.07 3.17
CA PHE A 306 22.44 -21.23 3.85
C PHE A 306 22.49 -20.69 5.30
N LEU A 307 23.46 -21.16 6.09
CA LEU A 307 23.59 -20.77 7.49
C LEU A 307 23.94 -19.27 7.65
N PRO A 308 24.97 -18.70 6.96
CA PRO A 308 25.22 -17.25 7.01
C PRO A 308 24.01 -16.40 6.60
N ARG A 309 23.24 -16.83 5.60
CA ARG A 309 22.04 -16.12 5.14
C ARG A 309 20.92 -16.11 6.18
N ILE A 310 20.66 -17.26 6.80
CA ILE A 310 19.66 -17.36 7.88
C ILE A 310 20.10 -16.58 9.12
N LEU A 311 21.36 -16.69 9.53
CA LEU A 311 21.88 -15.94 10.68
C LEU A 311 21.81 -14.43 10.45
N TRP A 312 22.17 -13.94 9.26
CA TRP A 312 22.12 -12.50 8.96
C TRP A 312 20.69 -11.96 8.83
N LEU A 313 19.80 -12.69 8.16
CA LEU A 313 18.38 -12.34 8.07
C LEU A 313 17.71 -12.38 9.46
N GLY A 314 17.98 -13.43 10.24
CA GLY A 314 17.48 -13.61 11.60
C GLY A 314 17.98 -12.53 12.55
N PHE A 315 19.27 -12.15 12.47
CA PHE A 315 19.83 -11.05 13.24
C PHE A 315 19.09 -9.73 12.96
N VAL A 316 18.93 -9.35 11.69
CA VAL A 316 18.23 -8.09 11.34
C VAL A 316 16.78 -8.10 11.79
N VAL A 317 16.07 -9.24 11.63
CA VAL A 317 14.69 -9.39 12.12
C VAL A 317 14.61 -9.24 13.64
N LEU A 318 15.39 -10.02 14.39
CA LEU A 318 15.37 -10.02 15.85
C LEU A 318 15.86 -8.70 16.45
N PHE A 319 16.88 -8.07 15.85
CA PHE A 319 17.37 -6.76 16.27
C PHE A 319 16.33 -5.67 16.04
N THR A 320 15.61 -5.68 14.91
CA THR A 320 14.54 -4.70 14.64
C THR A 320 13.37 -4.89 15.62
N PHE A 321 12.99 -6.13 15.94
CA PHE A 321 12.01 -6.39 17.01
C PHE A 321 12.52 -5.91 18.37
N TYR A 322 13.76 -6.22 18.74
CA TYR A 322 14.34 -5.77 20.01
C TYR A 322 14.31 -4.24 20.16
N VAL A 323 14.78 -3.49 19.16
CA VAL A 323 14.79 -2.02 19.18
C VAL A 323 13.38 -1.43 19.37
N LEU A 324 12.36 -2.04 18.75
CA LEU A 324 10.98 -1.56 18.86
C LEU A 324 10.30 -1.95 20.18
N TRP A 325 10.63 -3.12 20.75
CA TRP A 325 9.94 -3.68 21.93
C TRP A 325 10.67 -3.47 23.26
N GLU A 326 11.97 -3.16 23.27
CA GLU A 326 12.76 -2.98 24.50
C GLU A 326 12.12 -2.04 25.53
N PRO A 327 11.57 -0.86 25.15
CA PRO A 327 10.98 0.06 26.13
C PRO A 327 9.82 -0.55 26.93
N PHE A 328 8.92 -1.27 26.27
CA PHE A 328 7.75 -1.90 26.91
C PHE A 328 8.12 -3.13 27.75
N ILE A 329 9.28 -3.72 27.49
CA ILE A 329 9.82 -4.80 28.32
C ILE A 329 10.55 -4.19 29.52
N LYS A 330 11.33 -3.13 29.32
CA LYS A 330 12.24 -2.53 30.31
C LYS A 330 11.53 -1.67 31.35
N TYR A 331 10.64 -0.78 30.93
CA TYR A 331 9.95 0.13 31.82
C TYR A 331 8.62 -0.50 32.29
N PRO A 332 8.40 -0.68 33.61
CA PRO A 332 7.12 -1.13 34.13
C PRO A 332 6.03 -0.05 34.02
N PRO A 333 4.75 -0.43 34.09
CA PRO A 333 3.67 0.52 34.34
C PRO A 333 3.84 1.17 35.72
N SER A 334 3.44 2.43 35.84
CA SER A 334 3.52 3.23 37.05
C SER A 334 2.62 2.70 38.17
N GLN A 335 1.55 1.97 37.82
CA GLN A 335 0.63 1.35 38.79
C GLN A 335 1.24 0.14 39.52
N ASP A 336 2.14 -0.61 38.87
CA ASP A 336 2.85 -1.74 39.47
C ASP A 336 4.25 -1.90 38.89
N VAL A 337 5.21 -1.36 39.63
CA VAL A 337 6.65 -1.39 39.30
C VAL A 337 7.23 -2.81 39.40
N THR A 338 6.55 -3.75 40.07
CA THR A 338 7.06 -5.09 40.39
C THR A 338 6.83 -6.12 39.30
N ILE A 339 5.95 -5.85 38.32
CA ILE A 339 5.59 -6.80 37.25
C ILE A 339 6.85 -7.30 36.49
N PRO A 340 7.14 -8.61 36.47
CA PRO A 340 8.32 -9.16 35.78
C PRO A 340 8.34 -8.92 34.27
N TYR A 341 9.54 -8.79 33.69
CA TYR A 341 9.79 -8.58 32.26
C TYR A 341 8.93 -9.45 31.32
N PHE A 342 8.78 -10.74 31.63
CA PHE A 342 8.00 -11.68 30.83
C PHE A 342 6.49 -11.36 30.83
N GLN A 343 5.94 -10.97 31.98
CA GLN A 343 4.52 -10.61 32.09
C GLN A 343 4.22 -9.29 31.36
N ARG A 344 5.16 -8.34 31.37
CA ARG A 344 5.06 -7.09 30.59
C ARG A 344 4.99 -7.37 29.08
N LEU A 345 5.90 -8.21 28.57
CA LEU A 345 5.85 -8.69 27.18
C LEU A 345 4.53 -9.42 26.86
N GLN A 346 4.09 -10.32 27.75
CA GLN A 346 2.86 -11.09 27.57
C GLN A 346 1.61 -10.19 27.52
N HIS A 347 1.57 -9.11 28.30
CA HIS A 347 0.47 -8.16 28.30
C HIS A 347 0.34 -7.41 26.96
N VAL A 348 1.46 -6.85 26.47
CA VAL A 348 1.50 -6.17 25.16
C VAL A 348 1.08 -7.13 24.03
N LEU A 349 1.57 -8.38 24.05
CA LEU A 349 1.15 -9.40 23.08
C LEU A 349 -0.36 -9.71 23.15
N ARG A 350 -0.96 -9.73 24.34
CA ARG A 350 -2.41 -9.97 24.53
C ARG A 350 -3.27 -8.80 24.07
N ARG A 351 -2.80 -7.55 24.16
CA ARG A 351 -3.49 -6.39 23.54
C ARG A 351 -3.46 -6.47 22.02
N ILE A 352 -2.30 -6.77 21.44
CA ILE A 352 -2.13 -6.87 19.98
C ILE A 352 -2.89 -8.06 19.37
N PHE A 353 -3.01 -9.17 20.10
CA PHE A 353 -3.74 -10.37 19.67
C PHE A 353 -4.87 -10.72 20.68
N PRO A 354 -6.06 -10.09 20.56
CA PRO A 354 -7.17 -10.29 21.47
C PRO A 354 -7.90 -11.62 21.19
N PHE A 355 -7.33 -12.73 21.67
CA PHE A 355 -7.87 -14.10 21.52
C PHE A 355 -9.25 -14.35 22.16
N GLN A 356 -9.87 -13.34 22.77
CA GLN A 356 -11.13 -13.44 23.52
C GLN A 356 -12.40 -13.23 22.68
N ARG A 357 -12.29 -12.79 21.42
CA ARG A 357 -13.43 -12.64 20.47
C ARG A 357 -13.70 -13.94 19.70
N GLY A 358 -14.95 -14.37 19.61
CA GLY A 358 -15.37 -15.62 18.98
C GLY A 358 -15.47 -15.60 17.44
N LEU A 359 -15.49 -16.79 16.84
CA LEU A 359 -15.40 -17.05 15.37
C LEU A 359 -16.52 -16.43 14.50
N PHE A 360 -17.59 -15.93 15.12
CA PHE A 360 -18.81 -15.49 14.43
C PHE A 360 -19.27 -14.09 14.86
N GLU A 361 -18.38 -13.29 15.45
CA GLU A 361 -18.66 -11.91 15.88
C GLU A 361 -18.55 -10.94 14.70
N GLY A 362 -19.60 -10.89 13.88
CA GLY A 362 -19.77 -9.91 12.81
C GLY A 362 -20.14 -10.50 11.45
N LYS A 363 -20.74 -9.68 10.59
CA LYS A 363 -21.19 -10.06 9.25
C LYS A 363 -20.14 -9.75 8.18
N VAL A 364 -19.01 -10.46 8.27
CA VAL A 364 -17.88 -10.33 7.36
C VAL A 364 -18.02 -11.34 6.23
N SER A 365 -17.66 -10.96 5.00
CA SER A 365 -17.69 -11.80 3.78
C SER A 365 -16.66 -12.96 3.78
N ASN A 366 -16.60 -13.74 4.85
CA ASN A 366 -15.74 -14.90 5.03
C ASN A 366 -16.53 -16.22 5.00
N LEU A 367 -15.82 -17.35 4.98
CA LEU A 367 -16.46 -18.68 4.92
C LEU A 367 -17.30 -18.97 6.16
N TRP A 368 -16.88 -18.54 7.34
CA TRP A 368 -17.57 -18.80 8.60
C TRP A 368 -18.95 -18.15 8.64
N CYS A 369 -19.06 -16.87 8.26
CA CYS A 369 -20.33 -16.15 8.20
C CYS A 369 -21.24 -16.74 7.13
N ALA A 370 -20.72 -17.00 5.92
CA ALA A 370 -21.51 -17.57 4.83
C ALA A 370 -22.06 -18.97 5.17
N LEU A 371 -21.23 -19.84 5.75
CA LEU A 371 -21.62 -21.19 6.19
C LEU A 371 -22.45 -21.18 7.49
N ASN A 372 -22.51 -20.07 8.22
CA ASN A 372 -23.41 -19.94 9.36
C ASN A 372 -24.84 -19.55 8.97
N THR A 373 -25.12 -19.36 7.69
CA THR A 373 -26.47 -19.06 7.20
C THR A 373 -27.30 -20.35 7.10
N SER A 374 -28.61 -20.26 7.37
CA SER A 374 -29.55 -21.36 7.22
C SER A 374 -29.58 -21.87 5.76
N PRO A 375 -29.58 -23.19 5.49
CA PRO A 375 -29.77 -24.31 6.43
C PRO A 375 -28.46 -24.94 6.96
N ILE A 376 -27.30 -24.29 6.79
CA ILE A 376 -26.01 -24.88 7.16
C ILE A 376 -25.71 -24.66 8.64
N ASN A 377 -25.92 -23.45 9.19
CA ASN A 377 -25.75 -23.12 10.62
C ASN A 377 -24.47 -23.74 11.22
N ILE A 378 -23.32 -23.53 10.57
CA ILE A 378 -22.08 -24.26 10.89
C ILE A 378 -21.61 -24.08 12.35
N ARG A 379 -21.93 -22.94 12.99
CA ARG A 379 -21.61 -22.67 14.40
C ARG A 379 -22.22 -23.70 15.35
N ASP A 380 -23.48 -24.08 15.10
CA ASP A 380 -24.23 -25.00 15.97
C ASP A 380 -23.77 -26.46 15.81
N ARG A 381 -22.97 -26.73 14.77
CA ARG A 381 -22.42 -28.05 14.44
C ARG A 381 -20.98 -28.27 14.91
N ILE A 382 -20.31 -27.23 15.43
CA ILE A 382 -18.89 -27.27 15.82
C ILE A 382 -18.72 -26.73 17.25
N PRO A 383 -18.22 -27.55 18.21
CA PRO A 383 -17.95 -27.09 19.58
C PRO A 383 -17.03 -25.86 19.61
N SER A 384 -17.37 -24.87 20.44
CA SER A 384 -16.65 -23.59 20.54
C SER A 384 -15.15 -23.74 20.82
N GLU A 385 -14.75 -24.79 21.56
CA GLU A 385 -13.34 -25.11 21.85
C GLU A 385 -12.54 -25.54 20.61
N GLN A 386 -13.20 -26.15 19.62
CA GLN A 386 -12.58 -26.66 18.39
C GLN A 386 -12.53 -25.62 17.27
N GLN A 387 -13.37 -24.58 17.35
CA GLN A 387 -13.49 -23.51 16.36
C GLN A 387 -12.15 -22.81 16.02
N PRO A 388 -11.27 -22.44 16.98
CA PRO A 388 -9.97 -21.84 16.67
C PRO A 388 -9.04 -22.78 15.89
N LEU A 389 -9.01 -24.07 16.26
CA LEU A 389 -8.15 -25.06 15.62
C LEU A 389 -8.61 -25.38 14.20
N LEU A 390 -9.92 -25.50 13.98
CA LEU A 390 -10.47 -25.71 12.64
C LEU A 390 -10.24 -24.49 11.74
N ALA A 391 -10.40 -23.27 12.27
CA ALA A 391 -10.13 -22.05 11.53
C ALA A 391 -8.65 -21.94 11.14
N LEU A 392 -7.73 -22.25 12.05
CA LEU A 392 -6.30 -22.37 11.75
C LEU A 392 -6.04 -23.41 10.65
N ALA A 393 -6.59 -24.62 10.78
CA ALA A 393 -6.40 -25.70 9.81
C ALA A 393 -6.92 -25.31 8.41
N ALA A 394 -8.12 -24.75 8.31
CA ALA A 394 -8.70 -24.26 7.06
C ALA A 394 -7.83 -23.15 6.43
N THR A 395 -7.34 -22.20 7.24
CA THR A 395 -6.45 -21.12 6.78
C THR A 395 -5.12 -21.68 6.25
N VAL A 396 -4.53 -22.66 6.94
CA VAL A 396 -3.30 -23.35 6.51
C VAL A 396 -3.52 -24.07 5.18
N VAL A 397 -4.61 -24.82 5.03
CA VAL A 397 -4.95 -25.52 3.78
C VAL A 397 -5.10 -24.53 2.61
N LEU A 398 -5.83 -23.42 2.80
CA LEU A 398 -6.04 -22.43 1.74
C LEU A 398 -4.75 -21.66 1.37
N MET A 399 -3.85 -21.38 2.31
CA MET A 399 -2.59 -20.68 2.00
C MET A 399 -1.53 -21.58 1.37
N LEU A 400 -1.55 -22.89 1.66
CA LEU A 400 -0.45 -23.82 1.34
C LEU A 400 0.00 -23.80 -0.14
N PRO A 401 -0.88 -23.70 -1.16
CA PRO A 401 -0.45 -23.59 -2.56
C PRO A 401 0.42 -22.36 -2.82
N SER A 402 0.10 -21.21 -2.20
CA SER A 402 0.90 -19.99 -2.35
C SER A 402 2.30 -20.14 -1.73
N CYS A 403 2.37 -20.77 -0.56
CA CYS A 403 3.61 -21.08 0.17
C CYS A 403 4.50 -22.06 -0.61
N ILE A 404 3.94 -23.14 -1.15
CA ILE A 404 4.69 -24.13 -1.94
C ILE A 404 5.23 -23.48 -3.23
N ARG A 405 4.39 -22.74 -3.96
CA ARG A 405 4.80 -22.12 -5.23
C ARG A 405 5.92 -21.10 -5.05
N ILE A 406 5.88 -20.32 -3.97
CA ILE A 406 6.84 -19.26 -3.70
C ILE A 406 8.15 -19.80 -3.11
N LEU A 407 8.10 -20.90 -2.33
CA LEU A 407 9.28 -21.67 -1.91
C LEU A 407 10.02 -22.24 -3.12
N TYR A 408 9.29 -22.91 -4.03
CA TYR A 408 9.84 -23.46 -5.26
C TYR A 408 10.52 -22.37 -6.11
N LEU A 409 9.87 -21.21 -6.24
CA LEU A 409 10.43 -20.05 -6.94
C LEU A 409 11.73 -19.55 -6.29
N GLY A 410 11.74 -19.40 -4.96
CA GLY A 410 12.93 -18.94 -4.22
C GLY A 410 14.10 -19.92 -4.31
N TYR A 411 13.81 -21.23 -4.36
CA TYR A 411 14.80 -22.31 -4.33
C TYR A 411 15.39 -22.64 -5.71
N HIS A 412 14.54 -22.90 -6.72
CA HIS A 412 14.98 -23.37 -8.04
C HIS A 412 15.29 -22.25 -9.03
N GLU A 413 14.68 -21.07 -8.89
CA GLU A 413 14.90 -19.95 -9.80
C GLU A 413 15.84 -18.91 -9.17
N PRO A 414 17.15 -18.90 -9.51
CA PRO A 414 18.04 -17.87 -9.00
C PRO A 414 17.59 -16.51 -9.55
N ASN A 415 17.30 -15.55 -8.65
CA ASN A 415 16.77 -14.23 -8.99
C ASN A 415 17.78 -13.36 -9.76
N THR A 416 18.04 -13.70 -11.01
CA THR A 416 18.87 -12.91 -11.92
C THR A 416 18.14 -11.63 -12.32
N ARG A 417 18.88 -10.63 -12.81
CA ARG A 417 18.30 -9.34 -13.26
C ARG A 417 17.20 -9.49 -14.31
N HIS A 418 17.20 -10.59 -15.08
CA HIS A 418 16.19 -10.90 -16.10
C HIS A 418 14.91 -11.53 -15.51
N LEU A 419 14.99 -12.13 -14.33
CA LEU A 419 13.85 -12.79 -13.67
C LEU A 419 13.16 -11.92 -12.61
N VAL A 420 13.71 -10.74 -12.27
CA VAL A 420 13.14 -9.80 -11.28
C VAL A 420 11.64 -9.55 -11.49
N GLU A 421 11.18 -9.36 -12.74
CA GLU A 421 9.76 -9.16 -13.05
C GLU A 421 8.93 -10.43 -12.77
N LYS A 422 9.46 -11.63 -13.05
CA LYS A 422 8.80 -12.90 -12.72
C LYS A 422 8.71 -13.10 -11.21
N HIS A 423 9.78 -12.82 -10.46
CA HIS A 423 9.78 -12.89 -8.99
C HIS A 423 8.82 -11.86 -8.38
N TRP A 424 8.79 -10.64 -8.90
CA TRP A 424 7.84 -9.60 -8.51
C TRP A 424 6.39 -10.04 -8.70
N ASN A 425 6.01 -10.42 -9.93
CA ASN A 425 4.64 -10.79 -10.25
C ASN A 425 4.16 -12.01 -9.45
N LEU A 426 4.98 -13.06 -9.31
CA LEU A 426 4.61 -14.25 -8.54
C LEU A 426 4.54 -13.98 -7.03
N LEU A 427 5.39 -13.10 -6.48
CA LEU A 427 5.30 -12.69 -5.08
C LEU A 427 4.03 -11.88 -4.80
N LEU A 428 3.62 -11.00 -5.73
CA LEU A 428 2.35 -10.27 -5.63
C LEU A 428 1.12 -11.20 -5.74
N TRP A 429 1.13 -12.19 -6.65
CA TRP A 429 0.06 -13.20 -6.73
C TRP A 429 0.02 -14.05 -5.45
N ALA A 430 1.17 -14.43 -4.90
CA ALA A 430 1.26 -15.24 -3.68
C ALA A 430 0.78 -14.46 -2.45
N THR A 431 1.21 -13.21 -2.28
CA THR A 431 0.79 -12.36 -1.15
C THR A 431 -0.70 -12.01 -1.22
N THR A 432 -1.24 -11.71 -2.42
CA THR A 432 -2.70 -11.58 -2.63
C THR A 432 -3.45 -12.85 -2.26
N SER A 433 -2.98 -14.01 -2.74
CA SER A 433 -3.61 -15.32 -2.48
C SER A 433 -3.61 -15.67 -0.99
N CYS A 434 -2.47 -15.52 -0.32
CA CYS A 434 -2.31 -15.80 1.11
C CYS A 434 -3.17 -14.86 1.96
N ALA A 435 -3.19 -13.57 1.66
CA ALA A 435 -4.07 -12.61 2.35
C ALA A 435 -5.56 -12.94 2.17
N LEU A 436 -5.98 -13.43 1.00
CA LEU A 436 -7.33 -13.96 0.81
C LEU A 436 -7.59 -15.24 1.60
N SER A 437 -6.62 -16.14 1.74
CA SER A 437 -6.76 -17.35 2.57
C SER A 437 -7.01 -17.01 4.04
N PHE A 438 -6.28 -16.03 4.59
CA PHE A 438 -6.55 -15.50 5.93
C PHE A 438 -7.91 -14.80 6.01
N PHE A 439 -8.25 -13.92 5.05
CA PHE A 439 -9.55 -13.24 5.05
C PHE A 439 -10.75 -14.21 4.98
N LEU A 440 -10.62 -15.30 4.22
CA LEU A 440 -11.70 -16.28 4.03
C LEU A 440 -11.86 -17.24 5.20
N ALA A 441 -10.78 -17.67 5.85
CA ALA A 441 -10.80 -18.78 6.80
C ALA A 441 -10.18 -18.52 8.19
N SER A 442 -9.57 -17.35 8.44
CA SER A 442 -8.98 -17.08 9.76
C SER A 442 -10.05 -16.94 10.85
N PHE A 443 -9.64 -17.15 12.10
CA PHE A 443 -10.53 -17.16 13.25
C PHE A 443 -11.11 -15.78 13.57
N GLN A 444 -10.33 -14.73 13.34
CA GLN A 444 -10.75 -13.33 13.50
C GLN A 444 -10.40 -12.57 12.23
N VAL A 445 -11.43 -12.00 11.60
CA VAL A 445 -11.34 -11.22 10.37
C VAL A 445 -12.29 -10.04 10.49
N HIS A 446 -11.84 -8.84 10.10
CA HIS A 446 -12.68 -7.66 9.98
C HIS A 446 -13.06 -7.43 8.51
N GLU A 447 -14.19 -6.78 8.23
CA GLU A 447 -14.60 -6.47 6.85
C GLU A 447 -13.54 -5.67 6.08
N LYS A 448 -12.72 -4.88 6.79
CA LYS A 448 -11.60 -4.11 6.23
C LYS A 448 -10.35 -4.95 5.89
N SER A 449 -10.24 -6.21 6.35
CA SER A 449 -8.99 -7.00 6.23
C SER A 449 -8.62 -7.39 4.79
N PHE A 450 -9.57 -7.41 3.84
CA PHE A 450 -9.25 -7.70 2.43
C PHE A 450 -8.32 -6.65 1.79
N LEU A 451 -8.14 -5.46 2.39
CA LEU A 451 -7.22 -4.43 1.88
C LEU A 451 -5.78 -4.98 1.75
N LEU A 452 -5.42 -5.98 2.57
CA LEU A 452 -4.17 -6.73 2.47
C LEU A 452 -4.07 -7.55 1.18
N ALA A 453 -5.17 -8.08 0.66
CA ALA A 453 -5.18 -8.70 -0.67
C ALA A 453 -5.17 -7.64 -1.78
N LEU A 454 -5.95 -6.57 -1.61
CA LEU A 454 -6.11 -5.53 -2.63
C LEU A 454 -4.81 -4.77 -2.94
N ALA A 455 -4.05 -4.35 -1.92
CA ALA A 455 -2.85 -3.54 -2.11
C ALA A 455 -1.80 -4.18 -3.06
N PRO A 456 -1.30 -5.42 -2.84
CA PRO A 456 -0.42 -6.09 -3.80
C PRO A 456 -1.11 -6.41 -5.13
N CYS A 457 -2.42 -6.73 -5.10
CA CYS A 457 -3.18 -7.02 -6.33
C CYS A 457 -3.20 -5.84 -7.32
N THR A 458 -3.25 -4.60 -6.84
CA THR A 458 -3.25 -3.41 -7.72
C THR A 458 -2.01 -3.30 -8.62
N SER A 459 -0.86 -3.75 -8.13
CA SER A 459 0.40 -3.75 -8.86
C SER A 459 0.42 -4.79 -10.01
N LEU A 460 -0.54 -5.72 -10.03
CA LEU A 460 -0.75 -6.72 -11.08
C LEU A 460 -1.61 -6.20 -12.24
N LEU A 461 -1.96 -4.91 -12.31
CA LEU A 461 -2.84 -4.32 -13.34
C LEU A 461 -2.48 -4.74 -14.77
N TRP A 462 -1.19 -4.93 -15.07
CA TRP A 462 -0.72 -5.30 -16.41
C TRP A 462 -0.46 -6.79 -16.62
N GLN A 463 -0.66 -7.61 -15.59
CA GLN A 463 -0.67 -9.08 -15.66
C GLN A 463 -2.09 -9.62 -15.85
N ASP A 464 -3.09 -9.00 -15.22
CA ASP A 464 -4.51 -9.27 -15.50
C ASP A 464 -5.40 -8.03 -15.24
N PRO A 465 -5.56 -7.14 -16.23
CA PRO A 465 -6.35 -5.92 -16.07
C PRO A 465 -7.78 -6.17 -15.61
N ALA A 466 -8.48 -7.13 -16.23
CA ALA A 466 -9.89 -7.37 -15.95
C ALA A 466 -10.10 -7.99 -14.56
N PHE A 467 -9.18 -8.84 -14.09
CA PHE A 467 -9.19 -9.34 -12.72
C PHE A 467 -9.00 -8.21 -11.71
N VAL A 468 -7.98 -7.37 -11.87
CA VAL A 468 -7.68 -6.29 -10.92
C VAL A 468 -8.81 -5.27 -10.86
N GLU A 469 -9.41 -4.92 -12.00
CA GLU A 469 -10.58 -4.03 -12.08
C GLU A 469 -11.80 -4.63 -11.35
N TRP A 470 -12.18 -5.86 -11.68
CA TRP A 470 -13.30 -6.57 -11.03
C TRP A 470 -13.07 -6.71 -9.52
N PHE A 471 -11.88 -7.12 -9.10
CA PHE A 471 -11.55 -7.30 -7.68
C PHE A 471 -11.58 -5.97 -6.91
N SER A 472 -11.15 -4.86 -7.53
CA SER A 472 -11.28 -3.52 -6.95
C SER A 472 -12.75 -3.16 -6.68
N PHE A 473 -13.66 -3.53 -7.60
CA PHE A 473 -15.10 -3.34 -7.41
C PHE A 473 -15.70 -4.26 -6.34
N VAL A 474 -15.33 -5.55 -6.30
CA VAL A 474 -15.73 -6.47 -5.22
C VAL A 474 -15.37 -5.90 -3.85
N CYS A 475 -14.12 -5.47 -3.70
CA CYS A 475 -13.58 -4.92 -2.45
C CYS A 475 -14.35 -3.68 -1.96
N VAL A 476 -14.55 -2.67 -2.82
CA VAL A 476 -15.28 -1.46 -2.39
C VAL A 476 -16.77 -1.74 -2.17
N TRP A 477 -17.38 -2.61 -2.97
CA TRP A 477 -18.77 -3.01 -2.82
C TRP A 477 -19.02 -3.72 -1.48
N SER A 478 -18.13 -4.62 -1.05
CA SER A 478 -18.26 -5.31 0.25
C SER A 478 -18.14 -4.40 1.48
N LEU A 479 -17.64 -3.16 1.32
CA LEU A 479 -17.61 -2.18 2.41
C LEU A 479 -18.92 -1.42 2.61
N TRP A 480 -19.89 -1.57 1.71
CA TRP A 480 -21.11 -0.75 1.75
C TRP A 480 -21.83 -0.73 3.12
N PRO A 481 -22.04 -1.87 3.82
CA PRO A 481 -22.65 -1.84 5.16
C PRO A 481 -21.86 -0.99 6.18
N LEU A 482 -20.53 -1.08 6.19
CA LEU A 482 -19.68 -0.24 7.05
C LEU A 482 -19.79 1.24 6.69
N LEU A 483 -19.71 1.56 5.39
CA LEU A 483 -19.78 2.93 4.89
C LEU A 483 -21.15 3.58 5.09
N GLN A 484 -22.21 2.78 5.27
CA GLN A 484 -23.51 3.28 5.71
C GLN A 484 -23.49 3.70 7.18
N VAL A 485 -22.88 2.88 8.07
CA VAL A 485 -22.71 3.17 9.50
C VAL A 485 -21.88 4.45 9.70
N ASP A 486 -20.83 4.67 8.91
CA ASP A 486 -20.01 5.88 8.96
C ASP A 486 -20.61 7.11 8.25
N ARG A 487 -21.80 7.02 7.64
CA ARG A 487 -22.43 8.10 6.83
C ARG A 487 -21.54 8.57 5.65
N LEU A 488 -20.90 7.61 4.98
CA LEU A 488 -19.95 7.78 3.85
C LEU A 488 -20.55 7.46 2.46
N GLN A 489 -21.87 7.31 2.33
CA GLN A 489 -22.54 6.86 1.09
C GLN A 489 -22.24 7.77 -0.12
N LEU A 490 -22.18 9.09 0.08
CA LEU A 490 -21.84 10.05 -0.99
C LEU A 490 -20.38 9.91 -1.44
N ALA A 491 -19.45 9.79 -0.49
CA ALA A 491 -18.04 9.57 -0.78
C ALA A 491 -17.83 8.24 -1.54
N TYR A 492 -18.55 7.18 -1.15
CA TYR A 492 -18.59 5.91 -1.89
C TYR A 492 -19.00 6.10 -3.34
N GLY A 493 -20.17 6.73 -3.60
CA GLY A 493 -20.68 6.94 -4.95
C GLY A 493 -19.72 7.75 -5.83
N CYS A 494 -19.20 8.86 -5.31
CA CYS A 494 -18.23 9.70 -6.03
C CYS A 494 -16.92 8.97 -6.32
N THR A 495 -16.36 8.25 -5.34
CA THR A 495 -15.05 7.57 -5.51
C THR A 495 -15.17 6.38 -6.48
N VAL A 496 -16.28 5.64 -6.44
CA VAL A 496 -16.58 4.57 -7.42
C VAL A 496 -16.74 5.17 -8.82
N ALA A 497 -17.50 6.25 -9.00
CA ALA A 497 -17.69 6.90 -10.30
C ALA A 497 -16.37 7.43 -10.89
N ILE A 498 -15.51 8.03 -10.06
CA ILE A 498 -14.16 8.47 -10.46
C ILE A 498 -13.31 7.26 -10.87
N PHE A 499 -13.33 6.16 -10.10
CA PHE A 499 -12.57 4.95 -10.43
C PHE A 499 -13.03 4.31 -11.75
N VAL A 500 -14.34 4.17 -11.98
CA VAL A 500 -14.92 3.71 -13.25
C VAL A 500 -14.45 4.60 -14.41
N SER A 501 -14.52 5.92 -14.24
CA SER A 501 -14.08 6.89 -15.25
C SER A 501 -12.60 6.74 -15.59
N MET A 502 -11.74 6.56 -14.58
CA MET A 502 -10.30 6.37 -14.79
C MET A 502 -9.95 5.03 -15.45
N VAL A 503 -10.67 3.95 -15.10
CA VAL A 503 -10.58 2.67 -15.81
C VAL A 503 -11.01 2.81 -17.27
N TRP A 504 -12.07 3.56 -17.56
CA TRP A 504 -12.54 3.85 -18.92
C TRP A 504 -11.54 4.69 -19.72
N PHE A 505 -11.03 5.80 -19.16
CA PHE A 505 -9.98 6.60 -19.79
C PHE A 505 -8.71 5.80 -20.06
N ARG A 506 -8.31 4.89 -19.16
CA ARG A 506 -7.20 3.96 -19.38
C ARG A 506 -7.46 3.04 -20.57
N ARG A 507 -8.65 2.44 -20.66
CA ARG A 507 -9.07 1.57 -21.77
C ARG A 507 -9.09 2.30 -23.12
N MET A 508 -9.46 3.58 -23.16
CA MET A 508 -9.34 4.39 -24.37
C MET A 508 -7.88 4.75 -24.69
N GLY A 509 -7.16 5.34 -23.73
CA GLY A 509 -5.82 5.90 -23.94
C GLY A 509 -4.69 4.89 -24.14
N MET A 510 -4.92 3.62 -23.79
CA MET A 510 -4.00 2.50 -24.03
C MET A 510 -4.58 1.47 -25.03
N GLY A 511 -5.83 1.66 -25.49
CA GLY A 511 -6.62 0.66 -26.19
C GLY A 511 -7.07 -0.51 -25.29
N GLN A 512 -7.91 -1.39 -25.84
CA GLN A 512 -8.03 -2.76 -25.33
C GLN A 512 -6.70 -3.48 -25.63
N LEU A 513 -5.74 -3.35 -24.71
CA LEU A 513 -4.52 -4.13 -24.74
C LEU A 513 -4.88 -5.62 -24.77
N THR A 514 -4.35 -6.34 -25.75
CA THR A 514 -4.49 -7.80 -25.93
C THR A 514 -3.66 -8.58 -24.91
N VAL A 515 -3.77 -8.20 -23.63
CA VAL A 515 -3.23 -8.95 -22.50
C VAL A 515 -4.26 -10.04 -22.17
N PRO A 516 -3.90 -11.33 -22.19
CA PRO A 516 -4.82 -12.40 -21.82
C PRO A 516 -5.28 -12.24 -20.37
N THR A 517 -6.59 -12.08 -20.20
CA THR A 517 -7.24 -12.01 -18.87
C THR A 517 -7.88 -13.34 -18.53
N VAL A 518 -7.99 -13.67 -17.25
CA VAL A 518 -8.68 -14.88 -16.78
C VAL A 518 -10.14 -14.92 -17.26
N PHE A 519 -10.80 -13.75 -17.31
CA PHE A 519 -12.16 -13.59 -17.79
C PHE A 519 -12.28 -13.53 -19.33
N SER A 520 -11.18 -13.63 -20.07
CA SER A 520 -11.19 -13.84 -21.54
C SER A 520 -11.04 -15.32 -21.95
N GLY A 521 -10.98 -16.24 -20.99
CA GLY A 521 -10.99 -17.68 -21.24
C GLY A 521 -12.39 -18.23 -21.51
N ASN A 522 -12.70 -19.38 -20.89
CA ASN A 522 -13.94 -20.13 -21.11
C ASN A 522 -15.20 -19.29 -20.82
N LEU A 523 -16.31 -19.61 -21.49
CA LEU A 523 -17.59 -18.88 -21.40
C LEU A 523 -18.04 -18.61 -19.95
N LEU A 524 -17.89 -19.60 -19.06
CA LEU A 524 -18.21 -19.48 -17.63
C LEU A 524 -17.47 -18.31 -16.96
N LEU A 525 -16.14 -18.22 -17.15
CA LEU A 525 -15.31 -17.15 -16.59
C LEU A 525 -15.59 -15.80 -17.25
N ARG A 526 -15.98 -15.79 -18.52
CA ARG A 526 -16.32 -14.55 -19.25
C ARG A 526 -17.60 -13.90 -18.75
N ILE A 527 -18.55 -14.70 -18.24
CA ILE A 527 -19.83 -14.23 -17.70
C ILE A 527 -19.70 -13.73 -16.24
N VAL A 528 -18.69 -14.21 -15.48
CA VAL A 528 -18.47 -13.85 -14.07
C VAL A 528 -18.55 -12.35 -13.79
N PRO A 529 -17.76 -11.45 -14.43
CA PRO A 529 -17.78 -10.04 -14.08
C PRO A 529 -19.15 -9.39 -14.33
N PHE A 530 -19.83 -9.78 -15.41
CA PHE A 530 -21.17 -9.30 -15.73
C PHE A 530 -22.18 -9.68 -14.65
N LEU A 531 -22.25 -10.97 -14.26
CA LEU A 531 -23.13 -11.41 -13.19
C LEU A 531 -22.77 -10.79 -11.85
N SER A 532 -21.48 -10.59 -11.55
CA SER A 532 -21.04 -9.86 -10.36
C SER A 532 -21.62 -8.45 -10.35
N TYR A 533 -21.45 -7.66 -11.42
CA TYR A 533 -21.95 -6.28 -11.47
C TYR A 533 -23.49 -6.21 -11.43
N VAL A 534 -24.20 -7.13 -12.08
CA VAL A 534 -25.67 -7.22 -12.01
C VAL A 534 -26.12 -7.53 -10.57
N GLY A 535 -25.49 -8.50 -9.89
CA GLY A 535 -25.78 -8.79 -8.49
C GLY A 535 -25.43 -7.64 -7.55
N MET A 536 -24.30 -6.96 -7.79
CA MET A 536 -23.86 -5.82 -6.99
C MET A 536 -24.85 -4.65 -7.04
N ILE A 537 -25.27 -4.26 -8.25
CA ILE A 537 -26.25 -3.19 -8.47
C ILE A 537 -27.63 -3.63 -8.00
N GLY A 538 -28.01 -4.89 -8.25
CA GLY A 538 -29.26 -5.48 -7.79
C GLY A 538 -29.42 -5.42 -6.27
N LEU A 539 -28.36 -5.72 -5.50
CA LEU A 539 -28.42 -5.68 -4.04
C LEU A 539 -28.53 -4.24 -3.50
N HIS A 540 -27.82 -3.28 -4.11
CA HIS A 540 -27.99 -1.84 -3.82
C HIS A 540 -29.43 -1.38 -4.03
N VAL A 541 -30.03 -1.73 -5.19
CA VAL A 541 -31.43 -1.37 -5.50
C VAL A 541 -32.40 -2.08 -4.56
N ALA A 542 -32.20 -3.37 -4.27
CA ALA A 542 -33.06 -4.14 -3.38
C ALA A 542 -33.08 -3.54 -1.96
N GLN A 543 -31.91 -3.23 -1.38
CA GLN A 543 -31.81 -2.64 -0.04
C GLN A 543 -32.53 -1.29 0.08
N VAL A 544 -32.61 -0.51 -0.99
CA VAL A 544 -33.31 0.79 -1.01
C VAL A 544 -34.81 0.65 -1.25
N VAL A 545 -35.23 -0.30 -2.11
CA VAL A 545 -36.62 -0.41 -2.58
C VAL A 545 -37.47 -1.38 -1.73
N VAL A 546 -36.86 -2.43 -1.18
CA VAL A 546 -37.55 -3.52 -0.48
C VAL A 546 -37.12 -3.54 0.98
N PRO A 547 -38.00 -3.21 1.95
CA PRO A 547 -37.64 -3.29 3.37
C PRO A 547 -37.38 -4.75 3.78
N PRO A 548 -36.46 -5.01 4.74
CA PRO A 548 -36.26 -6.35 5.26
C PRO A 548 -37.54 -6.87 5.94
N PRO A 549 -37.94 -8.13 5.72
CA PRO A 549 -39.14 -8.67 6.34
C PRO A 549 -38.92 -8.84 7.86
N PRO A 550 -39.94 -8.68 8.72
CA PRO A 550 -39.78 -8.76 10.18
C PRO A 550 -39.17 -10.06 10.71
N THR A 551 -39.28 -11.16 9.95
CA THR A 551 -38.70 -12.47 10.27
C THR A 551 -37.21 -12.59 9.95
N LEU A 552 -36.68 -11.71 9.09
CA LEU A 552 -35.27 -11.62 8.72
C LEU A 552 -34.86 -10.14 8.75
N PRO A 553 -34.81 -9.50 9.95
CA PRO A 553 -34.53 -8.07 10.09
C PRO A 553 -33.14 -7.68 9.57
N ASP A 554 -32.30 -8.68 9.37
CA ASP A 554 -30.86 -8.61 9.17
C ASP A 554 -30.45 -9.24 7.82
N LEU A 555 -31.44 -9.41 6.93
CA LEU A 555 -31.38 -10.04 5.62
C LEU A 555 -30.29 -9.44 4.73
N TYR A 556 -30.23 -8.11 4.63
CA TYR A 556 -29.34 -7.46 3.67
C TYR A 556 -27.87 -7.67 4.05
N GLU A 557 -27.50 -7.49 5.31
CA GLU A 557 -26.10 -7.66 5.73
C GLU A 557 -25.65 -9.13 5.60
N VAL A 558 -26.58 -10.10 5.70
CA VAL A 558 -26.30 -11.50 5.35
C VAL A 558 -26.09 -11.67 3.84
N LEU A 559 -26.94 -11.06 2.99
CA LEU A 559 -26.77 -11.10 1.53
C LEU A 559 -25.45 -10.46 1.08
N TRP A 560 -25.09 -9.29 1.63
CA TRP A 560 -23.79 -8.63 1.42
C TRP A 560 -22.63 -9.56 1.78
N SER A 561 -22.72 -10.21 2.95
CA SER A 561 -21.71 -11.17 3.42
C SER A 561 -21.59 -12.39 2.50
N VAL A 562 -22.68 -13.11 2.23
CA VAL A 562 -22.71 -14.36 1.45
C VAL A 562 -22.27 -14.13 0.00
N MET A 563 -22.82 -13.12 -0.68
CA MET A 563 -22.44 -12.79 -2.04
C MET A 563 -20.99 -12.33 -2.13
N GLY A 564 -20.54 -11.49 -1.18
CA GLY A 564 -19.15 -11.08 -1.07
C GLY A 564 -18.22 -12.28 -0.89
N CYS A 565 -18.54 -13.21 0.01
CA CYS A 565 -17.77 -14.42 0.26
C CYS A 565 -17.61 -15.26 -1.01
N GLY A 566 -18.69 -15.48 -1.77
CA GLY A 566 -18.62 -16.17 -3.06
C GLY A 566 -17.66 -15.50 -4.06
N MET A 567 -17.65 -14.16 -4.12
CA MET A 567 -16.73 -13.41 -4.97
C MET A 567 -15.28 -13.46 -4.46
N PHE A 568 -15.04 -13.41 -3.13
CA PHE A 568 -13.71 -13.53 -2.55
C PHE A 568 -13.12 -14.94 -2.71
N VAL A 569 -13.93 -16.00 -2.59
CA VAL A 569 -13.52 -17.39 -2.90
C VAL A 569 -13.13 -17.51 -4.37
N LEU A 570 -13.90 -16.91 -5.29
CA LEU A 570 -13.55 -16.89 -6.70
C LEU A 570 -12.26 -16.10 -6.97
N ALA A 571 -12.05 -14.97 -6.29
CA ALA A 571 -10.80 -14.21 -6.36
C ALA A 571 -9.60 -15.04 -5.88
N TRP A 572 -9.75 -15.77 -4.77
CA TRP A 572 -8.73 -16.68 -4.25
C TRP A 572 -8.41 -17.78 -5.27
N MET A 573 -9.41 -18.47 -5.83
CA MET A 573 -9.22 -19.50 -6.85
C MET A 573 -8.46 -18.97 -8.08
N VAL A 574 -8.79 -17.76 -8.55
CA VAL A 574 -8.06 -17.10 -9.65
C VAL A 574 -6.60 -16.85 -9.27
N THR A 575 -6.32 -16.33 -8.08
CA THR A 575 -4.94 -16.04 -7.65
C THR A 575 -4.09 -17.31 -7.53
N VAL A 576 -4.66 -18.41 -7.02
CA VAL A 576 -4.01 -19.73 -7.00
C VAL A 576 -3.81 -20.25 -8.43
N GLY A 577 -4.81 -20.14 -9.30
CA GLY A 577 -4.67 -20.52 -10.71
C GLY A 577 -3.55 -19.75 -11.42
N LYS A 578 -3.43 -18.43 -11.19
CA LYS A 578 -2.38 -17.59 -11.75
C LYS A 578 -0.98 -17.97 -11.26
N LEU A 579 -0.84 -18.48 -10.04
CA LEU A 579 0.45 -18.93 -9.50
C LEU A 579 1.04 -20.15 -10.23
N TYR A 580 0.19 -21.06 -10.68
CA TYR A 580 0.60 -22.32 -11.30
C TYR A 580 0.49 -22.33 -12.84
N PHE A 581 -0.50 -21.64 -13.41
CA PHE A 581 -0.80 -21.71 -14.85
C PHE A 581 -0.41 -20.47 -15.66
N SER A 582 0.06 -19.39 -15.02
CA SER A 582 0.56 -18.22 -15.79
C SER A 582 1.90 -18.55 -16.45
N GLN A 583 1.88 -18.72 -17.76
CA GLN A 583 3.09 -18.68 -18.58
C GLN A 583 3.79 -17.32 -18.39
N PRO A 584 5.13 -17.26 -18.29
CA PRO A 584 5.83 -15.99 -18.29
C PRO A 584 5.54 -15.27 -19.62
N VAL A 585 5.02 -14.05 -19.55
CA VAL A 585 4.77 -13.22 -20.74
C VAL A 585 6.11 -12.79 -21.31
N SER A 586 6.65 -13.60 -22.22
CA SER A 586 7.77 -13.25 -23.07
C SER A 586 7.37 -12.05 -23.93
N TYR A 587 7.75 -10.84 -23.51
CA TYR A 587 7.67 -9.64 -24.33
C TYR A 587 8.64 -9.77 -25.53
N SER A 588 8.22 -10.51 -26.56
CA SER A 588 8.87 -10.45 -27.86
C SER A 588 8.70 -9.03 -28.41
N GLN A 589 9.82 -8.40 -28.77
CA GLN A 589 9.79 -7.11 -29.42
C GLN A 589 9.29 -7.30 -30.85
N SER A 590 8.00 -7.07 -31.09
CA SER A 590 7.38 -7.06 -32.41
C SER A 590 7.79 -5.84 -33.24
N THR A 591 9.10 -5.75 -33.52
CA THR A 591 9.67 -4.88 -34.56
C THR A 591 9.84 -5.68 -35.86
N THR A 592 8.74 -6.27 -36.34
CA THR A 592 8.63 -6.69 -37.74
C THR A 592 8.33 -5.46 -38.59
N SER A 593 9.39 -4.73 -38.95
CA SER A 593 9.33 -3.74 -40.02
C SER A 593 8.89 -4.43 -41.32
N LYS A 594 7.65 -4.18 -41.76
CA LYS A 594 7.22 -4.50 -43.12
C LYS A 594 8.02 -3.64 -44.10
N VAL A 595 9.16 -4.16 -44.56
CA VAL A 595 9.78 -3.70 -45.79
C VAL A 595 8.82 -4.12 -46.91
N LYS A 596 8.15 -3.13 -47.52
CA LYS A 596 7.51 -3.34 -48.81
C LYS A 596 8.60 -3.31 -49.86
N THR A 597 8.86 -4.46 -50.48
CA THR A 597 9.44 -4.53 -51.82
C THR A 597 8.30 -4.73 -52.81
N GLU A 598 7.96 -3.66 -53.50
CA GLU A 598 7.32 -3.60 -54.83
C GLU A 598 7.61 -2.21 -55.39
#